data_AF-F3GQD6-F1
#
_entry.id   AF-F3GQD6-F1
#
_cell.length_a   1.000
_cell.length_b   1.000
_cell.length_c   1.000
_cell.angle_alpha   90.00
_cell.angle_beta   90.00
_cell.angle_gamma   90.00
#
_symmetry.space_group_name_H-M   'P 1'
#
loop_
_entity.id
_entity.type
_entity.pdbx_description
1 polymer ?
#
loop_
_entity_poly.entity_id
_entity_poly.type
_entity_poly.pdbx_seq_one_letter_code
_entity_poly.pdbx_strand_id
1 'polypeptide(L)' 'ELINYSETSLKDEVKRLTHGNGADVIYDPVGGDLFDQAIRSIAWNGRLLVVG' A
#
# COMPACT_ATOMS: atom_id res chain seq x y z
N GLU A 1 0.26 -9.67 7.47
CA GLU A 1 -0.25 -10.65 6.49
C GLU A 1 0.53 -10.49 5.20
N LEU A 2 0.69 -11.55 4.39
CA LEU A 2 1.37 -11.48 3.10
C LEU A 2 0.34 -11.39 1.98
N ILE A 3 0.57 -10.53 1.00
CA ILE A 3 -0.35 -10.28 -0.12
C ILE A 3 0.40 -10.56 -1.42
N ASN A 4 -0.17 -11.42 -2.27
CA ASN A 4 0.29 -11.58 -3.64
C ASN A 4 -0.43 -10.59 -4.56
N TYR A 5 0.23 -9.48 -4.89
CA TYR A 5 -0.34 -8.41 -5.72
C TYR A 5 -0.57 -8.79 -7.19
N SER A 6 -0.13 -9.98 -7.63
CA SER A 6 -0.44 -10.52 -8.96
C SER A 6 -1.79 -11.25 -9.01
N GLU A 7 -2.35 -11.59 -7.86
CA GLU A 7 -3.63 -12.29 -7.73
C GLU A 7 -4.74 -11.37 -7.23
N THR A 8 -4.40 -10.40 -6.38
CA THR A 8 -5.37 -9.47 -5.79
C THR A 8 -4.86 -8.03 -5.83
N SER A 9 -5.80 -7.09 -5.75
CA SER A 9 -5.51 -5.65 -5.65
C SER A 9 -4.87 -5.33 -4.30
N LEU A 10 -3.66 -4.78 -4.32
CA LEU A 10 -2.93 -4.40 -3.11
C LEU A 10 -3.73 -3.38 -2.29
N LYS A 11 -4.39 -2.44 -2.96
CA LYS A 11 -5.21 -1.41 -2.31
C LYS A 11 -6.38 -2.01 -1.52
N ASP A 12 -7.05 -3.00 -2.10
CA ASP A 12 -8.24 -3.58 -1.47
C ASP A 12 -7.86 -4.45 -0.28
N GLU A 13 -6.75 -5.17 -0.39
CA GLU A 13 -6.21 -5.92 0.75
C GLU A 13 -5.72 -5.01 1.87
N VAL A 14 -5.01 -3.92 1.56
CA VAL A 14 -4.63 -2.93 2.57
C VAL A 14 -5.87 -2.37 3.26
N LYS A 15 -6.93 -2.03 2.52
CA LYS A 15 -8.19 -1.58 3.12
C LYS A 15 -8.82 -2.64 4.01
N ARG A 16 -8.87 -3.90 3.59
CA ARG A 16 -9.41 -5.00 4.42
C ARG A 16 -8.65 -5.13 5.73
N LEU A 17 -7.31 -5.13 5.67
CA LEU A 17 -6.43 -5.29 6.82
C LEU A 17 -6.47 -4.09 7.79
N THR A 18 -6.70 -2.89 7.26
CA THR A 18 -6.70 -1.63 8.03
C THR A 18 -8.11 -1.16 8.39
N HIS A 19 -9.12 -2.02 8.20
CA HIS A 19 -10.53 -1.71 8.42
C HIS A 19 -11.01 -0.44 7.68
N GLY A 20 -10.46 -0.22 6.48
CA GLY A 20 -10.78 0.91 5.62
C GLY A 20 -9.98 2.18 5.87
N ASN A 21 -9.15 2.23 6.92
CA ASN A 21 -8.38 3.43 7.27
C ASN A 21 -7.19 3.70 6.33
N GLY A 22 -6.67 2.64 5.69
CA GLY A 22 -5.43 2.71 4.91
C GLY A 22 -4.18 2.52 5.76
N ALA A 23 -3.03 2.48 5.11
CA ALA A 23 -1.74 2.29 5.77
C ALA A 23 -1.18 3.61 6.32
N ASP A 24 -0.77 3.64 7.59
CA ASP A 24 -0.13 4.82 8.19
C ASP A 24 1.27 5.09 7.62
N VAL A 25 2.00 4.02 7.29
CA VAL A 25 3.35 4.10 6.70
C VAL A 25 3.48 3.07 5.60
N ILE A 26 4.03 3.49 4.46
CA ILE A 26 4.37 2.64 3.33
C ILE A 26 5.87 2.71 3.09
N TYR A 27 6.49 1.56 2.95
CA TYR A 27 7.90 1.41 2.59
C TYR A 27 7.93 0.78 1.19
N ASP A 28 8.38 1.52 0.19
CA ASP A 28 8.39 1.06 -1.19
C ASP A 28 9.83 0.98 -1.75
N PRO A 29 10.44 -0.22 -1.76
CA PRO A 29 11.74 -0.46 -2.39
C PRO A 29 11.64 -0.84 -3.89
N VAL A 30 10.44 -0.95 -4.45
CA VAL A 30 10.19 -1.49 -5.80
C VAL A 30 9.92 -0.36 -6.79
N GLY A 31 9.06 0.60 -6.40
CA GLY A 31 8.58 1.65 -7.29
C GLY A 31 7.72 1.12 -8.44
N GLY A 32 7.60 1.91 -9.52
CA GLY A 32 6.84 1.54 -10.71
C GLY A 32 5.33 1.43 -10.48
N ASP A 33 4.66 0.51 -11.17
CA ASP A 33 3.19 0.39 -11.15
C ASP A 33 2.61 0.07 -9.77
N LEU A 34 3.40 -0.56 -8.88
CA LEU A 34 2.97 -0.91 -7.54
C LEU A 34 2.88 0.32 -6.62
N PHE A 35 3.71 1.33 -6.88
CA PHE A 35 3.75 2.58 -6.12
C PHE A 35 2.40 3.32 -6.17
N ASP A 36 1.76 3.36 -7.33
CA ASP A 36 0.46 4.01 -7.51
C ASP A 36 -0.64 3.31 -6.70
N GLN A 37 -0.62 1.97 -6.63
CA GLN A 37 -1.57 1.22 -5.80
C GLN A 37 -1.31 1.45 -4.31
N ALA A 38 -0.04 1.53 -3.91
CA ALA A 38 0.37 1.79 -2.53
C ALA A 38 -0.05 3.20 -2.09
N ILE A 39 0.21 4.24 -2.88
CA ILE A 39 -0.24 5.61 -2.57
C ILE A 39 -1.76 5.67 -2.38
N ARG A 40 -2.52 4.98 -3.24
CA ARG A 40 -4.00 4.97 -3.14
C ARG A 40 -4.54 4.22 -1.93
N SER A 41 -3.69 3.51 -1.20
CA SER A 41 -4.04 2.76 0.00
C SER A 41 -3.49 3.39 1.29
N ILE A 42 -2.80 4.53 1.20
CA ILE A 42 -2.28 5.24 2.35
C ILE A 42 -3.40 5.93 3.15
N ALA A 43 -3.26 5.95 4.47
CA ALA A 43 -4.15 6.67 5.37
C ALA A 43 -3.94 8.18 5.29
N TRP A 44 -4.92 8.94 5.80
CA TRP A 44 -4.75 10.37 5.98
C TRP A 44 -3.56 10.66 6.91
N ASN A 45 -2.75 11.67 6.56
CA ASN A 45 -1.46 11.95 7.23
C ASN A 45 -0.44 10.80 7.21
N GLY A 46 -0.64 9.77 6.39
CA GLY A 46 0.31 8.69 6.25
C GLY A 46 1.62 9.13 5.61
N ARG A 47 2.67 8.33 5.80
CA ARG A 47 4.02 8.58 5.29
C ARG A 47 4.43 7.54 4.27
N LEU A 48 4.98 8.01 3.16
CA LEU A 48 5.55 7.15 2.12
C LEU A 48 7.06 7.31 2.11
N LEU A 49 7.77 6.22 2.33
CA LEU A 49 9.21 6.14 2.22
C LEU A 49 9.56 5.31 1.00
N VAL A 50 10.03 5.99 -0.04
CA VAL A 50 10.60 5.35 -1.23
C VAL A 50 12.06 5.04 -0.97
N VAL A 51 12.45 3.80 -1.24
CA VAL A 51 13.84 3.36 -1.15
C VAL A 51 14.30 2.93 -2.53
N GLY A 52 15.40 3.51 -2.98
CA GLY A 52 16.03 3.22 -4.27
C GLY A 52 17.54 3.28 -4.13
#